data_AF-A0A2N5ZAM9-F1
#
_entry.id   AF-A0A2N5ZAM9-F1
#
_cell.length_a   1.000
_cell.length_b   1.000
_cell.length_c   1.000
_cell.angle_alpha   90.00
_cell.angle_beta   90.00
_cell.angle_gamma   90.00
#
_symmetry.space_group_name_H-M   'P 1'
#
loop_
_entity.id
_entity.type
_entity.pdbx_description
1 polymer ?
#
loop_
_entity_poly.entity_id
_entity_poly.type
_entity_poly.pdbx_seq_one_letter_code
_entity_poly.pdbx_strand_id
1 'polypeptide(L)'
;MENEELTPQDSSAEEKNKQSRRDFLKRLGLIGAASATGAAAIYTGLHYQTSKGDKVKVLTADNRLVEVSKSELKELKPTDEYYQERGREGIAGKRWVMVIDLSKCRNARQCVNACQSAHRLRPY
;
A
#
# COMPACT_ATOMS: atom_id res chain seq x y z
N MET A 1 -49.43 57.75 -46.67
CA MET A 1 -50.25 57.17 -45.60
C MET A 1 -49.47 55.99 -45.10
N GLU A 2 -49.06 56.09 -43.84
CA GLU A 2 -48.24 55.13 -43.13
C GLU A 2 -48.87 53.74 -43.06
N ASN A 3 -48.04 52.80 -42.62
CA ASN A 3 -48.29 51.58 -41.86
C ASN A 3 -47.55 50.40 -42.52
N GLU A 4 -46.85 49.51 -41.84
CA GLU A 4 -46.27 49.45 -40.51
C GLU A 4 -45.32 48.23 -40.59
N GLU A 5 -44.19 48.34 -39.93
CA GLU A 5 -43.24 47.32 -39.46
C GLU A 5 -43.58 45.82 -39.60
N LEU A 6 -42.61 45.02 -40.08
CA LEU A 6 -42.01 43.92 -39.29
C LEU A 6 -40.70 43.41 -39.93
N THR A 7 -39.61 43.49 -39.17
CA THR A 7 -38.32 42.84 -39.46
C THR A 7 -38.17 41.57 -38.58
N PRO A 8 -37.02 40.89 -38.48
CA PRO A 8 -36.69 39.70 -39.26
C PRO A 8 -36.10 38.57 -38.39
N GLN A 9 -36.72 37.41 -38.18
CA GLN A 9 -36.15 36.45 -37.20
C GLN A 9 -36.12 34.97 -37.61
N ASP A 10 -34.88 34.48 -37.72
CA ASP A 10 -34.33 33.33 -36.97
C ASP A 10 -34.41 31.88 -37.45
N SER A 11 -34.56 31.59 -38.75
CA SER A 11 -34.57 30.17 -39.19
C SER A 11 -33.20 29.53 -39.47
N SER A 12 -32.11 30.29 -39.63
CA SER A 12 -30.84 29.73 -40.18
C SER A 12 -29.70 29.53 -39.17
N ALA A 13 -29.76 30.15 -37.99
CA ALA A 13 -28.71 30.05 -36.96
C ALA A 13 -28.90 28.83 -36.03
N GLU A 14 -30.14 28.41 -35.79
CA GLU A 14 -30.46 27.36 -34.80
C GLU A 14 -30.15 25.93 -35.30
N GLU A 15 -30.36 25.66 -36.59
CA GLU A 15 -30.06 24.34 -37.19
C GLU A 15 -28.55 24.05 -37.25
N LYS A 16 -27.73 25.04 -37.65
CA LYS A 16 -26.26 24.90 -37.70
C LYS A 16 -25.65 24.58 -36.33
N ASN A 17 -26.24 25.10 -35.25
CA ASN A 17 -25.77 24.86 -33.89
C ASN A 17 -26.10 23.43 -33.40
N LYS A 18 -27.31 22.93 -33.71
CA LYS A 18 -27.72 21.55 -33.37
C LYS A 18 -26.86 20.49 -34.07
N GLN A 19 -26.46 20.73 -35.32
CA GLN A 19 -25.54 19.86 -36.05
C GLN A 19 -24.12 19.89 -35.48
N SER A 20 -23.60 21.07 -35.12
CA SER A 20 -22.27 21.24 -34.53
C SER A 20 -22.12 20.49 -33.20
N ARG A 21 -23.10 20.59 -32.29
CA ARG A 21 -23.06 19.88 -30.99
C ARG A 21 -23.16 18.36 -31.16
N ARG A 22 -23.98 17.88 -32.10
CA ARG A 22 -24.12 16.46 -32.40
C ARG A 22 -22.84 15.88 -33.02
N ASP A 23 -22.18 16.63 -33.89
CA ASP A 23 -20.90 16.21 -34.49
C ASP A 23 -19.74 16.27 -33.50
N PHE A 24 -19.74 17.24 -32.59
CA PHE A 24 -18.80 17.28 -31.47
C PHE A 24 -18.94 16.04 -30.57
N LEU A 25 -20.17 15.69 -30.16
CA LEU A 25 -20.42 14.50 -29.34
C LEU A 25 -20.11 13.19 -30.08
N LYS A 26 -20.36 13.12 -31.39
CA LYS A 26 -19.93 11.97 -32.21
C LYS A 26 -18.42 11.85 -32.27
N ARG A 27 -17.69 12.95 -32.46
CA ARG A 27 -16.21 12.96 -32.49
C ARG A 27 -15.62 12.63 -31.13
N LEU A 28 -16.14 13.21 -30.05
CA LEU A 28 -15.75 12.85 -28.67
C LEU A 28 -16.09 11.41 -28.32
N GLY A 29 -17.25 10.91 -28.74
CA GLY A 29 -17.65 9.52 -28.55
C GLY A 29 -16.74 8.54 -29.30
N LEU A 30 -16.35 8.86 -30.53
CA LEU A 30 -15.43 8.05 -31.32
C LEU A 30 -14.01 8.03 -30.72
N ILE A 31 -13.51 9.19 -30.28
CA ILE A 31 -12.18 9.34 -29.67
C ILE A 31 -12.15 8.74 -28.25
N GLY A 32 -13.22 8.92 -27.48
CA GLY A 32 -13.38 8.40 -26.12
C GLY A 32 -13.58 6.87 -26.08
N ALA A 33 -14.27 6.30 -27.06
CA ALA A 33 -14.40 4.85 -27.19
C ALA A 33 -13.05 4.19 -27.53
N ALA A 34 -12.21 4.84 -28.35
CA ALA A 34 -10.88 4.34 -28.69
C ALA A 34 -9.88 4.41 -27.53
N SER A 35 -10.00 5.40 -26.64
CA SER A 35 -9.10 5.55 -25.48
C SER A 35 -9.44 4.61 -24.31
N ALA A 36 -10.72 4.26 -24.13
CA ALA A 36 -11.17 3.37 -23.05
C ALA A 36 -10.59 1.95 -23.18
N THR A 37 -10.52 1.39 -24.40
CA THR A 37 -9.96 0.06 -24.65
C THR A 37 -8.45 0.01 -24.43
N GLY A 38 -7.72 1.07 -24.80
CA GLY A 38 -6.28 1.18 -24.59
C GLY A 38 -5.91 1.21 -23.11
N ALA A 39 -6.63 1.99 -22.30
CA ALA A 39 -6.40 2.07 -20.86
C ALA A 39 -6.68 0.75 -20.13
N ALA A 40 -7.75 0.03 -20.51
CA ALA A 40 -8.08 -1.26 -19.93
C ALA A 40 -7.04 -2.35 -20.27
N ALA A 41 -6.54 -2.37 -21.51
CA ALA A 41 -5.49 -3.31 -21.94
C ALA A 41 -4.16 -3.07 -21.20
N ILE A 42 -3.79 -1.81 -20.98
CA ILE A 42 -2.58 -1.46 -20.22
C ILE A 42 -2.73 -1.87 -18.75
N TYR A 43 -3.85 -1.56 -18.10
CA TYR A 43 -4.08 -1.92 -16.69
C TYR A 43 -4.07 -3.44 -16.49
N THR A 44 -4.77 -4.18 -17.35
CA THR A 44 -4.81 -5.65 -17.29
C THR A 44 -3.45 -6.28 -17.61
N GLY A 45 -2.70 -5.74 -18.57
CA GLY A 45 -1.34 -6.18 -18.88
C GLY A 45 -0.36 -5.93 -17.72
N LEU A 46 -0.46 -4.79 -17.05
CA LEU A 46 0.37 -4.46 -15.89
C LEU A 46 0.05 -5.38 -14.71
N HIS A 47 -1.23 -5.60 -14.41
CA HIS A 47 -1.67 -6.52 -13.35
C HIS A 47 -1.31 -7.97 -13.65
N TYR A 48 -1.39 -8.39 -14.91
CA TYR A 48 -0.95 -9.73 -15.31
C TYR A 48 0.56 -9.90 -15.11
N GLN A 49 1.38 -8.91 -15.49
CA GLN A 49 2.82 -8.95 -15.27
C GLN A 49 3.20 -8.96 -13.78
N THR A 50 2.51 -8.22 -12.90
CA THR A 50 2.78 -8.26 -11.45
C THR A 50 2.36 -9.59 -10.82
N SER A 51 1.29 -10.22 -11.32
CA SER A 51 0.82 -11.52 -10.83
C SER A 51 1.63 -12.72 -11.34
N LYS A 52 2.41 -12.55 -12.43
CA LYS A 52 3.24 -13.61 -13.03
C LYS A 52 4.57 -13.84 -12.29
N GLY A 53 4.81 -13.09 -11.21
CA GLY A 53 6.03 -13.19 -10.42
C GLY A 53 6.14 -14.49 -9.63
N ASP A 54 7.37 -14.83 -9.27
CA ASP A 54 7.66 -15.98 -8.40
C ASP A 54 6.85 -15.89 -7.10
N LYS A 55 6.21 -16.99 -6.75
CA LYS A 55 5.55 -17.15 -5.46
C LYS A 55 6.50 -17.77 -4.45
N VAL A 56 6.36 -17.39 -3.19
CA VAL A 56 7.13 -17.95 -2.08
C VAL A 56 6.20 -18.34 -0.94
N LYS A 57 6.58 -19.41 -0.24
CA LYS A 57 5.87 -19.85 0.96
C LYS A 57 6.38 -19.05 2.16
N VAL A 58 5.47 -18.43 2.88
CA VAL A 58 5.76 -17.67 4.10
C VAL A 58 4.96 -18.22 5.26
N LEU A 59 5.53 -18.12 6.47
CA LEU A 59 4.84 -18.44 7.71
C LEU A 59 4.30 -17.16 8.33
N THR A 60 2.99 -17.07 8.50
CA THR A 60 2.33 -15.91 9.11
C THR A 60 2.46 -15.92 10.64
N ALA A 61 2.21 -14.77 11.28
CA ALA A 61 2.31 -14.63 12.75
C ALA A 61 1.31 -15.52 13.51
N ASP A 62 0.20 -15.92 12.89
CA ASP A 62 -0.78 -16.88 13.40
C ASP A 62 -0.44 -18.35 13.03
N ASN A 63 0.82 -18.63 12.66
CA ASN A 63 1.36 -19.96 12.35
C ASN A 63 0.71 -20.66 11.14
N ARG A 64 0.35 -19.91 10.09
CA ARG A 64 -0.19 -20.49 8.85
C ARG A 64 0.84 -20.42 7.73
N LEU A 65 0.96 -21.49 6.97
CA LEU A 65 1.79 -21.52 5.77
C LEU A 65 0.95 -21.05 4.59
N VAL A 66 1.32 -19.91 3.99
CA VAL A 66 0.62 -19.32 2.85
C VAL A 66 1.60 -19.06 1.72
N GLU A 67 1.10 -19.02 0.50
CA GLU A 67 1.89 -18.75 -0.70
C GLU A 67 1.51 -17.37 -1.25
N VAL A 68 2.50 -16.46 -1.31
CA VAL A 68 2.32 -15.05 -1.69
C VAL A 68 3.31 -14.67 -2.77
N SER A 69 2.93 -13.68 -3.59
CA SER A 69 3.80 -13.14 -4.63
C SER A 69 4.98 -12.40 -3.99
N LYS A 70 6.21 -12.60 -4.49
CA LYS A 70 7.38 -11.85 -4.03
C LYS A 70 7.20 -10.33 -4.15
N SER A 71 6.44 -9.85 -5.15
CA SER A 71 6.20 -8.41 -5.37
C SER A 71 5.38 -7.76 -4.26
N GLU A 72 4.63 -8.54 -3.47
CA GLU A 72 3.79 -8.07 -2.38
C GLU A 72 4.52 -8.12 -1.02
N LEU A 73 5.70 -8.75 -0.97
CA LEU A 73 6.47 -8.85 0.25
C LEU A 73 7.24 -7.54 0.49
N LYS A 74 7.00 -6.96 1.67
CA LYS A 74 7.85 -5.90 2.21
C LYS A 74 8.76 -6.51 3.27
N GLU A 75 10.06 -6.34 3.09
CA GLU A 75 11.02 -6.69 4.15
C GLU A 75 10.73 -5.79 5.37
N LEU A 76 10.28 -6.41 6.45
CA LEU A 76 10.24 -5.76 7.75
C LEU A 76 11.60 -5.96 8.39
N LYS A 77 12.33 -4.86 8.57
CA LYS A 77 13.49 -4.80 9.46
C LYS A 77 13.00 -4.20 10.76
N PRO A 78 12.65 -5.02 11.77
CA PRO A 78 12.16 -4.48 13.02
C PRO A 78 13.29 -3.69 13.67
N THR A 79 12.96 -2.54 14.23
CA THR A 79 13.93 -1.70 14.91
C THR A 79 14.28 -2.30 16.27
N ASP A 80 15.37 -1.83 16.88
CA ASP A 80 15.75 -2.26 18.22
C ASP A 80 14.65 -1.91 19.24
N GLU A 81 13.97 -0.78 19.06
CA GLU A 81 12.83 -0.37 19.90
C GLU A 81 11.69 -1.39 19.83
N TYR A 82 11.34 -1.86 18.62
CA TYR A 82 10.30 -2.88 18.45
C TYR A 82 10.61 -4.14 19.25
N TYR A 83 11.85 -4.64 19.19
CA TYR A 83 12.23 -5.83 19.93
C TYR A 83 12.23 -5.62 21.45
N GLN A 84 12.66 -4.44 21.90
CA GLN A 84 12.66 -4.10 23.33
C GLN A 84 11.25 -3.98 23.90
N GLU A 85 10.31 -3.39 23.16
CA GLU A 85 8.90 -3.32 23.55
C GLU A 85 8.28 -4.71 23.64
N ARG A 86 8.45 -5.52 22.58
CA ARG A 86 7.92 -6.88 22.54
C ARG A 86 8.49 -7.79 23.63
N GLY A 87 9.77 -7.65 23.97
CA GLY A 87 10.41 -8.39 25.05
C GLY A 87 9.78 -8.13 26.43
N ARG A 88 9.14 -6.97 26.63
CA ARG A 88 8.50 -6.57 27.90
C ARG A 88 7.07 -7.07 28.04
N GLU A 89 6.41 -7.50 26.95
CA GLU A 89 5.05 -8.05 26.99
C GLU A 89 4.98 -9.35 27.82
N GLY A 90 6.06 -10.14 27.82
CA GLY A 90 6.11 -11.43 28.50
C GLY A 90 5.28 -12.52 27.79
N ILE A 91 5.08 -13.66 28.47
CA ILE A 91 4.33 -14.81 27.94
C ILE A 91 3.02 -14.93 28.71
N ALA A 92 1.89 -14.97 28.00
CA ALA A 92 0.56 -15.10 28.61
C ALA A 92 0.49 -16.30 29.56
N GLY A 93 -0.04 -16.08 30.77
CA GLY A 93 -0.13 -17.10 31.82
C GLY A 93 1.19 -17.48 32.49
N LYS A 94 2.31 -16.82 32.16
CA LYS A 94 3.62 -17.04 32.80
C LYS A 94 4.06 -15.78 33.55
N ARG A 95 4.74 -15.99 34.68
CA ARG A 95 5.36 -14.93 35.48
C ARG A 95 6.78 -15.35 35.80
N TRP A 96 7.71 -14.43 35.64
CA TRP A 96 9.14 -14.66 35.88
C TRP A 96 9.60 -13.70 36.97
N VAL A 97 10.36 -14.21 37.93
CA VAL A 97 10.92 -13.40 39.03
C VAL A 97 12.42 -13.63 39.05
N MET A 98 13.18 -12.53 39.08
CA MET A 98 14.62 -12.56 39.32
C MET A 98 14.89 -12.02 40.72
N VAL A 99 15.60 -12.80 41.54
CA VAL A 99 15.97 -12.40 42.89
C VAL A 99 17.48 -12.16 42.93
N ILE A 100 17.88 -10.91 43.19
CA ILE A 100 19.28 -10.52 43.33
C ILE A 100 19.51 -10.06 44.77
N ASP A 101 20.26 -10.85 45.53
CA ASP A 101 20.66 -10.52 46.90
C ASP A 101 21.95 -9.67 46.87
N LEU A 102 21.78 -8.36 47.08
CA LEU A 102 22.90 -7.42 47.05
C LEU A 102 23.87 -7.60 48.22
N SER A 103 23.45 -8.20 49.34
CA SER A 103 24.35 -8.48 50.48
C SER A 103 25.40 -9.54 50.16
N LYS A 104 25.11 -10.40 49.18
CA LYS A 104 26.02 -11.45 48.68
C LYS A 104 26.80 -11.04 47.44
N CYS A 105 26.46 -9.90 46.83
CA CYS A 105 27.10 -9.44 45.60
C CYS A 105 28.51 -8.92 45.87
N ARG A 106 29.53 -9.59 45.31
CA ARG A 106 30.95 -9.19 45.44
C ARG A 106 31.45 -8.26 44.33
N ASN A 107 30.57 -7.76 43.46
CA ASN A 107 30.92 -6.99 42.27
C ASN A 107 31.97 -7.66 41.35
N ALA A 108 31.98 -9.00 41.29
CA ALA A 108 32.94 -9.76 40.48
C ALA A 108 32.66 -9.70 38.95
N ARG A 109 31.61 -8.98 38.53
CA ARG A 109 31.15 -8.78 37.13
C ARG A 109 30.87 -10.04 36.31
N GLN A 110 30.81 -11.22 36.94
CA GLN A 110 30.51 -12.48 36.25
C GLN A 110 29.12 -12.52 35.61
N CYS A 111 28.12 -11.85 36.22
CA CYS A 111 26.80 -11.68 35.62
C CYS A 111 26.82 -10.90 34.30
N VAL A 112 27.73 -9.93 34.17
CA VAL A 112 27.89 -9.14 32.93
C VAL A 112 28.49 -10.02 31.83
N ASN A 113 29.56 -10.76 32.14
CA ASN A 113 30.21 -11.67 31.19
C ASN A 113 29.23 -12.76 30.69
N ALA A 114 28.42 -13.32 31.59
CA ALA A 114 27.40 -14.29 31.24
C ALA A 114 26.32 -13.67 30.33
N CYS A 115 25.84 -12.47 30.63
CA CYS A 115 24.87 -11.75 29.79
C CYS A 115 25.45 -11.49 28.39
N GLN A 116 26.68 -10.96 28.31
CA GLN A 116 27.33 -10.65 27.03
C GLN A 116 27.56 -11.89 26.16
N SER A 117 28.02 -13.00 26.77
CA SER A 117 28.24 -14.27 26.04
C SER A 117 26.94 -14.91 25.56
N ALA A 118 25.90 -14.96 26.40
CA ALA A 118 24.61 -15.54 26.04
C ALA A 118 23.89 -14.75 24.93
N HIS A 119 24.00 -13.43 24.94
CA HIS A 119 23.31 -12.55 24.00
C HIS A 119 24.21 -12.01 22.88
N ARG A 120 25.47 -12.47 22.79
CA ARG A 120 26.47 -12.02 21.81
C ARG A 120 26.58 -10.49 21.74
N LEU A 121 26.49 -9.83 22.90
CA LEU A 121 26.65 -8.39 23.00
C LEU A 121 28.12 -8.04 22.81
N ARG A 122 28.40 -6.86 22.24
CA ARG A 122 29.78 -6.38 22.13
C ARG A 122 30.34 -6.16 23.55
N PRO A 123 31.56 -6.63 23.84
CA PRO A 123 32.21 -6.32 25.12
C PRO A 123 32.43 -4.80 25.23
N TYR A 124 32.30 -4.28 26.46
CA TYR A 124 32.56 -2.87 26.78
C TYR A 124 34.00 -2.72 27.29
#